data_AF-A0A7S0J5H3-F1
#
_entry.id   AF-A0A7S0J5H3-F1
#
_cell.length_a   1.000
_cell.length_b   1.000
_cell.length_c   1.000
_cell.angle_alpha   90.00
_cell.angle_beta   90.00
_cell.angle_gamma   90.00
#
_symmetry.space_group_name_H-M   'P 1'
#
loop_
_entity.id
_entity.type
_entity.pdbx_description
1 polymer ?
#
loop_
_entity_poly.entity_id
_entity_poly.type
_entity_poly.pdbx_seq_one_letter_code
_entity_poly.pdbx_strand_id
1 'polypeptide(L)'
;MSFFELYRMNIPIFAPTVALLARWDSERQLLSERIYWTKAPQPNRYPNTTTLSPNTRQQPEALMHWIGLCDWYHFPNITYFSSWSDLLRKLRATRLSAVSAAMMAANKRLLAELRLTWRKLFVRMFHGIEPGSRLVPHDYRKAMRALYGSVPSKREPSCVRESRPEMGEWG
;
A
#
# COMPACT_ATOMS: atom_id res chain seq x y z
N MET A 1 -4.46 -8.60 1.26
CA MET A 1 -3.08 -8.97 0.87
C MET A 1 -3.13 -10.13 -0.12
N SER A 2 -3.55 -9.90 -1.37
CA SER A 2 -3.56 -10.95 -2.41
C SER A 2 -2.97 -10.47 -3.75
N PHE A 3 -2.93 -9.15 -3.96
CA PHE A 3 -2.43 -8.56 -5.20
C PHE A 3 -0.98 -8.94 -5.49
N PHE A 4 -0.09 -8.79 -4.51
CA PHE A 4 1.34 -9.01 -4.72
C PHE A 4 1.63 -10.47 -5.04
N GLU A 5 1.01 -11.41 -4.34
CA GLU A 5 1.16 -12.84 -4.55
C GLU A 5 0.76 -13.22 -5.98
N LEU A 6 -0.42 -12.78 -6.42
CA LEU A 6 -0.92 -13.00 -7.78
C LEU A 6 0.03 -12.36 -8.82
N TYR A 7 0.51 -11.15 -8.56
CA TYR A 7 1.44 -10.46 -9.44
C TYR A 7 2.78 -11.19 -9.56
N ARG A 8 3.33 -11.69 -8.45
CA ARG A 8 4.59 -12.44 -8.42
C ARG A 8 4.47 -13.82 -9.05
N MET A 9 3.27 -14.42 -9.02
CA MET A 9 2.94 -15.61 -9.79
C MET A 9 2.73 -15.34 -11.28
N ASN A 10 2.86 -14.08 -11.74
CA ASN A 10 2.67 -13.65 -13.13
C ASN A 10 1.26 -13.94 -13.66
N ILE A 11 0.26 -13.91 -12.77
CA ILE A 11 -1.15 -14.05 -13.15
C ILE A 11 -1.61 -12.71 -13.71
N PRO A 12 -2.11 -12.64 -14.96
CA PRO A 12 -2.62 -11.40 -15.52
C PRO A 12 -3.75 -10.80 -14.66
N ILE A 13 -3.60 -9.52 -14.30
CA ILE A 13 -4.54 -8.80 -13.44
C ILE A 13 -5.25 -7.71 -14.24
N PHE A 14 -6.56 -7.64 -14.04
CA PHE A 14 -7.42 -6.58 -14.55
C PHE A 14 -7.86 -5.70 -13.39
N ALA A 15 -7.68 -4.39 -13.52
CA ALA A 15 -8.07 -3.42 -12.50
C ALA A 15 -8.95 -2.34 -13.10
N PRO A 16 -9.91 -1.77 -12.36
CA PRO A 16 -10.63 -0.60 -12.83
C PRO A 16 -9.67 0.58 -13.03
N THR A 17 -10.01 1.54 -13.88
CA THR A 17 -9.32 2.84 -13.89
C THR A 17 -9.60 3.59 -12.58
N VAL A 18 -8.71 4.53 -12.21
CA VAL A 18 -8.90 5.39 -11.02
C VAL A 18 -10.27 6.06 -11.03
N ALA A 19 -10.69 6.61 -12.18
CA ALA A 19 -11.99 7.26 -12.32
C ALA A 19 -13.17 6.29 -12.11
N LEU A 20 -13.07 5.06 -12.63
CA LEU A 20 -14.13 4.06 -12.46
C LEU A 20 -14.24 3.64 -11.00
N LEU A 21 -13.11 3.37 -10.34
CA LEU A 21 -13.09 2.94 -8.94
C LEU A 21 -13.54 4.08 -8.00
N ALA A 22 -13.13 5.32 -8.27
CA ALA A 22 -13.58 6.49 -7.51
C ALA A 22 -15.10 6.67 -7.61
N ARG A 23 -15.67 6.50 -8.82
CA ARG A 23 -17.12 6.52 -9.01
C ARG A 23 -17.79 5.41 -8.20
N TRP A 24 -17.34 4.16 -8.34
CA TRP A 24 -17.92 3.04 -7.59
C TRP A 24 -17.81 3.19 -6.08
N ASP A 25 -16.69 3.69 -5.56
CA ASP A 25 -16.54 3.97 -4.14
C ASP A 25 -17.48 5.08 -3.66
N SER A 26 -17.66 6.14 -4.45
CA SER A 26 -18.61 7.21 -4.12
C SER A 26 -20.06 6.72 -4.05
N GLU A 27 -20.42 5.75 -4.90
CA GLU A 27 -21.78 5.18 -4.97
C GLU A 27 -22.04 4.10 -3.91
N ARG A 28 -21.03 3.27 -3.60
CA ARG A 28 -21.22 2.00 -2.86
C ARG A 28 -20.25 1.79 -1.70
N GLN A 29 -19.36 2.74 -1.44
CA GLN A 29 -18.38 2.68 -0.36
C GLN A 29 -17.51 1.40 -0.39
N LEU A 30 -17.11 0.97 -1.59
CA LEU A 30 -16.32 -0.26 -1.80
C LEU A 30 -14.98 -0.25 -1.06
N LEU A 31 -14.42 0.94 -0.78
CA LEU A 31 -13.17 1.14 -0.06
C LEU A 31 -13.46 1.70 1.35
N SER A 32 -14.47 1.16 2.03
CA SER A 32 -14.81 1.55 3.41
C SER A 32 -13.61 1.46 4.36
N GLU A 33 -12.78 0.43 4.18
CA GLU A 33 -11.53 0.21 4.90
C GLU A 33 -10.47 1.30 4.69
N ARG A 34 -10.64 2.21 3.72
CA ARG A 34 -9.75 3.39 3.60
C ARG A 34 -9.88 4.30 4.82
N ILE A 35 -11.07 4.38 5.42
CA ILE A 35 -11.37 5.25 6.56
C ILE A 35 -11.76 4.38 7.74
N TYR A 36 -10.77 4.06 8.58
CA TYR A 36 -10.97 3.23 9.76
C TYR A 36 -11.69 3.96 10.92
N TRP A 37 -11.57 5.29 10.98
CA TRP A 37 -11.98 6.09 12.12
C TRP A 37 -12.71 7.34 11.66
N THR A 38 -13.91 7.58 12.20
CA THR A 38 -14.66 8.84 11.97
C THR A 38 -13.96 10.04 12.60
N LYS A 39 -13.23 9.78 13.69
CA LYS A 39 -12.39 10.74 14.41
C LYS A 39 -11.00 10.15 14.58
N ALA A 40 -10.26 10.02 13.49
CA ALA A 40 -8.83 9.79 13.59
C ALA A 40 -8.19 11.03 14.25
N PRO A 41 -7.23 10.86 15.19
CA PRO A 41 -6.37 11.97 15.57
C PRO A 41 -5.74 12.52 14.29
N GLN A 42 -5.99 13.80 13.99
CA GLN A 42 -5.31 14.48 12.89
C GLN A 42 -3.80 14.29 13.12
N PRO A 43 -3.04 13.79 12.13
CA PRO A 43 -1.60 13.71 12.28
C PRO A 43 -1.10 15.13 12.59
N ASN A 44 -0.28 15.26 13.64
CA ASN A 44 0.24 16.57 14.07
C ASN A 44 0.98 17.32 12.93
N ARG A 45 1.41 16.58 11.90
CA ARG A 45 1.87 17.09 10.62
C ARG A 45 1.44 16.14 9.52
N TYR A 46 0.72 16.65 8.53
CA TYR A 46 0.75 16.02 7.21
C TYR A 46 2.16 16.24 6.65
N PRO A 47 2.79 15.26 5.98
CA PRO A 47 3.94 15.55 5.15
C PRO A 47 3.55 16.69 4.19
N ASN A 48 4.46 17.65 3.95
CA ASN A 48 4.23 18.89 3.17
C ASN A 48 3.85 18.65 1.68
N THR A 49 3.43 17.45 1.31
CA THR A 49 3.24 17.01 -0.07
C THR A 49 1.82 17.20 -0.58
N THR A 50 0.81 17.28 0.28
CA THR A 50 -0.58 17.45 -0.15
C THR A 50 -1.48 17.97 0.98
N THR A 51 -2.47 18.79 0.62
CA THR A 51 -3.56 19.23 1.52
C THR A 51 -4.76 18.26 1.49
N LEU A 52 -4.73 17.24 0.62
CA LEU A 52 -5.82 16.29 0.44
C LEU A 52 -5.84 15.27 1.58
N SER A 53 -6.89 15.26 2.39
CA SER A 53 -7.02 14.32 3.49
C SER A 53 -7.28 12.88 2.99
N PRO A 54 -6.59 11.85 3.50
CA PRO A 54 -6.93 10.45 3.19
C PRO A 54 -8.24 10.00 3.84
N ASN A 55 -8.77 10.78 4.79
CA ASN A 55 -9.94 10.43 5.59
C ASN A 55 -11.21 11.19 5.18
N THR A 56 -11.22 11.86 4.02
CA THR A 56 -12.44 12.49 3.49
C THR A 56 -13.08 11.63 2.40
N ARG A 57 -14.43 11.59 2.40
CA ARG A 57 -15.24 11.00 1.31
C ARG A 57 -15.82 12.07 0.38
N GLN A 58 -15.94 13.29 0.89
CA GLN A 58 -16.68 14.39 0.25
C GLN A 58 -15.83 15.15 -0.78
N GLN A 59 -14.52 14.90 -0.83
CA GLN A 59 -13.61 15.54 -1.80
C GLN A 59 -13.22 14.51 -2.88
N PRO A 60 -13.80 14.58 -4.09
CA PRO A 60 -13.48 13.65 -5.18
C PRO A 60 -12.00 13.67 -5.56
N GLU A 61 -11.36 14.84 -5.50
CA GLU A 61 -9.93 14.99 -5.78
C GLU A 61 -9.06 14.22 -4.79
N ALA A 62 -9.42 14.26 -3.49
CA ALA A 62 -8.74 13.47 -2.48
C ALA A 62 -8.93 11.97 -2.75
N LEU A 63 -10.16 11.55 -3.05
CA LEU A 63 -10.45 10.15 -3.36
C LEU A 63 -9.63 9.65 -4.55
N MET A 64 -9.61 10.40 -5.65
CA MET A 64 -8.83 10.05 -6.84
C MET A 64 -7.32 10.03 -6.56
N HIS A 65 -6.82 11.01 -5.80
CA HIS A 65 -5.42 11.06 -5.39
C HIS A 65 -5.01 9.80 -4.62
N TRP A 66 -5.76 9.45 -3.57
CA TRP A 66 -5.43 8.32 -2.70
C TRP A 66 -5.65 6.97 -3.39
N ILE A 67 -6.71 6.82 -4.21
CA ILE A 67 -6.88 5.64 -5.07
C ILE A 67 -5.71 5.51 -6.04
N GLY A 68 -5.23 6.61 -6.60
CA GLY A 68 -4.09 6.60 -7.52
C GLY A 68 -2.80 6.03 -6.92
N LEU A 69 -2.70 5.98 -5.59
CA LEU A 69 -1.57 5.40 -4.87
C LEU A 69 -1.68 3.88 -4.65
N CYS A 70 -2.79 3.24 -5.05
CA CYS A 70 -2.94 1.79 -4.93
C CYS A 70 -1.91 1.05 -5.80
N ASP A 71 -1.43 -0.10 -5.31
CA ASP A 71 -0.33 -0.86 -5.93
C ASP A 71 -0.58 -1.20 -7.40
N TRP A 72 -1.81 -1.58 -7.77
CA TRP A 72 -2.13 -1.93 -9.15
C TRP A 72 -1.99 -0.77 -10.14
N TYR A 73 -1.84 0.49 -9.70
CA TYR A 73 -1.54 1.65 -10.57
C TYR A 73 -0.05 1.93 -10.73
N HIS A 74 0.79 1.33 -9.91
CA HIS A 74 2.25 1.52 -9.96
C HIS A 74 2.98 0.31 -10.54
N PHE A 75 2.35 -0.87 -10.52
CA PHE A 75 2.94 -2.08 -11.05
C PHE A 75 2.75 -2.17 -12.57
N PRO A 76 3.77 -2.57 -13.34
CA PRO A 76 3.68 -2.65 -14.80
C PRO A 76 2.82 -3.84 -15.24
N ASN A 77 2.35 -3.80 -16.49
CA ASN A 77 1.59 -4.88 -17.13
C ASN A 77 0.22 -5.20 -16.50
N ILE A 78 -0.37 -4.27 -15.76
CA ILE A 78 -1.76 -4.35 -15.32
C ILE A 78 -2.68 -3.87 -16.45
N THR A 79 -3.76 -4.61 -16.72
CA THR A 79 -4.73 -4.21 -17.74
C THR A 79 -5.88 -3.43 -17.09
N TYR A 80 -5.96 -2.12 -17.37
CA TYR A 80 -7.03 -1.30 -16.81
C TYR A 80 -8.32 -1.39 -17.63
N PHE A 81 -9.49 -1.24 -17.01
CA PHE A 81 -10.78 -1.14 -17.71
C PHE A 81 -11.65 0.02 -17.18
N SER A 82 -12.44 0.65 -18.04
CA SER A 82 -13.28 1.81 -17.70
C SER A 82 -14.78 1.50 -17.58
N SER A 83 -15.20 0.28 -17.91
CA SER A 83 -16.57 -0.23 -17.73
C SER A 83 -16.60 -1.75 -17.75
N TRP A 84 -17.74 -2.36 -17.38
CA TRP A 84 -17.92 -3.81 -17.49
C TRP A 84 -17.82 -4.33 -18.92
N SER A 85 -18.42 -3.63 -19.88
CA SER A 85 -18.32 -3.99 -21.30
C SER A 85 -16.87 -3.90 -21.80
N ASP A 86 -16.12 -2.89 -21.35
CA ASP A 86 -14.69 -2.76 -21.65
C ASP A 86 -13.86 -3.90 -21.04
N LEU A 87 -14.16 -4.30 -19.80
CA LEU A 87 -13.53 -5.46 -19.16
C LEU A 87 -13.77 -6.74 -19.98
N LEU A 88 -15.02 -7.04 -20.32
CA LEU A 88 -15.36 -8.25 -21.09
C LEU A 88 -14.68 -8.27 -22.46
N ARG A 89 -14.62 -7.11 -23.13
CA ARG A 89 -13.89 -6.94 -24.39
C ARG A 89 -12.41 -7.22 -24.20
N LYS A 90 -11.78 -6.66 -23.16
CA LYS A 90 -10.36 -6.85 -22.86
C LYS A 90 -10.05 -8.29 -22.45
N LEU A 91 -10.91 -8.95 -21.68
CA LEU A 91 -10.75 -10.37 -21.34
C LEU A 91 -10.71 -11.27 -22.58
N ARG A 92 -11.51 -10.95 -23.61
CA ARG A 92 -11.52 -11.71 -24.87
C ARG A 92 -10.35 -11.37 -25.79
N ALA A 93 -9.95 -10.10 -25.84
CA ALA A 93 -8.94 -9.61 -26.78
C ALA A 93 -7.49 -9.75 -26.27
N THR A 94 -7.29 -9.74 -24.95
CA THR A 94 -5.94 -9.74 -24.36
C THR A 94 -5.28 -11.10 -24.48
N ARG A 95 -4.05 -11.12 -25.00
CA ARG A 95 -3.19 -12.30 -25.01
C ARG A 95 -2.59 -12.51 -23.61
N LEU A 96 -3.29 -13.26 -22.76
CA LEU A 96 -2.91 -13.47 -21.36
C LEU A 96 -1.51 -14.05 -21.17
N SER A 97 -1.07 -14.94 -22.06
CA SER A 97 0.30 -15.49 -22.05
C SER A 97 1.38 -14.43 -22.29
N ALA A 98 1.13 -13.47 -23.19
CA ALA A 98 2.05 -12.37 -23.45
C ALA A 98 2.14 -11.40 -22.26
N VAL A 99 1.00 -11.11 -21.62
CA VAL A 99 0.96 -10.30 -20.38
C VAL A 99 1.74 -11.00 -19.27
N SER A 100 1.52 -12.30 -19.06
CA SER A 100 2.25 -13.08 -18.06
C SER A 100 3.76 -13.10 -18.30
N ALA A 101 4.21 -13.26 -19.56
CA ALA A 101 5.62 -13.18 -19.92
C ALA A 101 6.21 -11.78 -19.63
N ALA A 102 5.47 -10.71 -19.92
CA ALA A 102 5.89 -9.35 -19.62
C ALA A 102 5.97 -9.08 -18.10
N MET A 103 5.01 -9.60 -17.32
CA MET A 103 5.06 -9.57 -15.85
C MET A 103 6.29 -10.30 -15.31
N MET A 104 6.60 -11.48 -15.86
CA MET A 104 7.78 -12.25 -15.47
C MET A 104 9.07 -11.48 -15.75
N ALA A 105 9.19 -10.83 -16.92
CA ALA A 105 10.34 -10.00 -17.24
C ALA A 105 10.46 -8.80 -16.29
N ALA A 106 9.34 -8.13 -15.95
CA ALA A 106 9.33 -7.05 -14.96
C ALA A 106 9.74 -7.53 -13.56
N ASN A 107 9.22 -8.67 -13.12
CA ASN A 107 9.56 -9.29 -11.83
C ASN A 107 11.05 -9.63 -11.74
N LYS A 108 11.66 -10.19 -12.81
CA LYS A 108 13.09 -10.47 -12.89
C LYS A 108 13.95 -9.21 -12.76
N ARG A 109 13.58 -8.13 -13.47
CA ARG A 109 14.28 -6.83 -13.37
C ARG A 109 14.20 -6.24 -11.97
N LEU A 110 12.99 -6.18 -11.41
CA LEU A 110 12.76 -5.65 -10.07
C LEU A 110 13.55 -6.44 -9.00
N LEU A 111 13.63 -7.77 -9.12
CA LEU A 111 14.45 -8.58 -8.22
C LEU A 111 15.94 -8.22 -8.30
N ALA A 112 16.47 -8.02 -9.50
CA ALA A 112 17.86 -7.61 -9.69
C ALA A 112 18.13 -6.22 -9.10
N GLU A 113 17.25 -5.25 -9.35
CA GLU A 113 17.34 -3.89 -8.81
C GLU A 113 17.25 -3.86 -7.28
N LEU A 114 16.31 -4.62 -6.71
CA LEU A 114 16.17 -4.75 -5.26
C LEU A 114 17.43 -5.33 -4.64
N ARG A 115 18.01 -6.39 -5.22
CA ARG A 115 19.27 -6.98 -4.72
C ARG A 115 20.41 -5.96 -4.72
N LEU A 116 20.55 -5.17 -5.79
CA LEU A 116 21.57 -4.12 -5.87
C LEU A 116 21.32 -3.01 -4.85
N THR A 117 20.07 -2.59 -4.68
CA THR A 117 19.68 -1.53 -3.74
C THR A 117 19.93 -1.95 -2.30
N TRP A 118 19.49 -3.15 -1.94
CA TRP A 118 19.76 -3.73 -0.62
C TRP A 118 21.25 -3.89 -0.38
N ARG A 119 22.02 -4.40 -1.35
CA ARG A 119 23.48 -4.48 -1.23
C ARG A 119 24.09 -3.11 -0.94
N LYS A 120 23.71 -2.05 -1.65
CA LYS A 120 24.20 -0.68 -1.41
C LYS A 120 23.83 -0.19 -0.01
N LEU A 121 22.59 -0.42 0.43
CA LEU A 121 22.14 -0.04 1.77
C LEU A 121 22.91 -0.79 2.87
N PHE A 122 23.08 -2.11 2.71
CA PHE A 122 23.85 -2.92 3.65
C PHE A 122 25.30 -2.48 3.72
N VAL A 123 25.96 -2.27 2.57
CA VAL A 123 27.32 -1.72 2.55
C VAL A 123 27.35 -0.38 3.28
N ARG A 124 26.44 0.55 2.98
CA ARG A 124 26.41 1.87 3.65
C ARG A 124 26.16 1.77 5.16
N MET A 125 25.26 0.91 5.59
CA MET A 125 24.88 0.76 7.00
C MET A 125 25.96 0.09 7.84
N PHE A 126 26.71 -0.84 7.23
CA PHE A 126 27.66 -1.68 7.95
C PHE A 126 29.12 -1.43 7.56
N HIS A 127 29.40 -0.43 6.73
CA HIS A 127 30.78 -0.04 6.37
C HIS A 127 31.57 0.33 7.63
N GLY A 128 32.65 -0.39 7.90
CA GLY A 128 33.49 -0.17 9.08
C GLY A 128 32.89 -0.67 10.41
N ILE A 129 31.75 -1.37 10.37
CA ILE A 129 31.17 -2.02 11.55
C ILE A 129 31.55 -3.50 11.51
N GLU A 130 32.29 -3.98 12.51
CA GLU A 130 32.61 -5.41 12.59
C GLU A 130 31.34 -6.24 12.80
N PRO A 131 31.17 -7.39 12.12
CA PRO A 131 30.05 -8.29 12.37
C PRO A 131 29.93 -8.64 13.86
N GLY A 132 28.73 -8.46 14.44
CA GLY A 132 28.50 -8.73 15.87
C GLY A 132 28.90 -7.63 16.85
N SER A 133 29.53 -6.54 16.38
CA SER A 133 29.97 -5.43 17.25
C SER A 133 28.85 -4.50 17.72
N ARG A 134 27.64 -4.59 17.13
CA ARG A 134 26.51 -3.75 17.53
C ARG A 134 25.96 -4.22 18.87
N LEU A 135 26.36 -3.54 19.94
CA LEU A 135 25.78 -3.71 21.27
C LEU A 135 24.31 -3.27 21.26
N VAL A 136 23.40 -4.22 21.16
CA VAL A 136 21.97 -3.99 21.40
C VAL A 136 21.74 -4.13 22.91
N PRO A 137 21.24 -3.10 23.61
CA PRO A 137 20.93 -3.21 25.03
C PRO A 137 19.93 -4.36 25.27
N HIS A 138 20.17 -5.19 26.29
CA HIS A 138 19.21 -6.24 26.70
C HIS A 138 17.91 -5.66 27.26
N ASP A 139 17.94 -4.42 27.75
CA ASP A 139 16.74 -3.71 28.19
C ASP A 139 15.95 -3.18 27.00
N TYR A 140 14.69 -3.61 26.89
CA TYR A 140 13.77 -3.24 25.80
C TYR A 140 13.67 -1.72 25.63
N ARG A 141 13.56 -0.94 26.72
CA ARG A 141 13.40 0.53 26.61
C ARG A 141 14.67 1.17 26.07
N LYS A 142 15.86 0.73 26.50
CA LYS A 142 17.15 1.19 25.96
C LYS A 142 17.32 0.79 24.50
N ALA A 143 16.94 -0.43 24.11
CA ALA A 143 16.99 -0.89 22.72
C ALA A 143 16.07 -0.07 21.81
N MET A 144 14.82 0.15 22.22
CA MET A 144 13.87 0.99 21.49
C MET A 144 14.34 2.45 21.41
N ARG A 145 14.96 2.97 22.48
CA ARG A 145 15.53 4.32 22.47
C ARG A 145 16.73 4.44 21.52
N ALA A 146 17.57 3.42 21.45
CA ALA A 146 18.69 3.37 20.52
C ALA A 146 18.24 3.22 19.05
N LEU A 147 17.13 2.53 18.79
CA LEU A 147 16.59 2.35 17.44
C LEU A 147 15.78 3.56 16.95
N TYR A 148 14.95 4.14 17.81
CA TYR A 148 13.90 5.09 17.43
C TYR A 148 14.01 6.46 18.12
N GLY A 149 14.99 6.66 19.00
CA GLY A 149 15.09 7.88 19.84
C GLY A 149 14.13 7.86 21.04
N SER A 150 13.81 9.02 21.62
CA SER A 150 12.89 9.09 22.77
C SER A 150 11.48 8.63 22.38
N VAL A 151 10.96 7.58 23.05
CA VAL A 151 9.56 7.15 22.91
C VAL A 151 8.65 8.28 23.42
N PRO A 152 7.74 8.83 22.58
CA PRO A 152 6.82 9.87 23.03
C PRO A 152 5.96 9.36 24.19
N SER A 153 5.83 10.14 25.26
CA SER A 153 5.14 9.72 26.50
C SER A 153 3.61 9.75 26.43
N LYS A 154 2.99 9.78 25.24
CA LYS A 154 1.56 10.10 25.13
C LYS A 154 0.67 8.87 25.13
N ARG A 155 -0.29 8.90 26.07
CA ARG A 155 -1.53 8.11 26.14
C ARG A 155 -2.11 7.94 24.73
N GLU A 156 -2.45 6.71 24.35
CA GLU A 156 -3.08 6.44 23.06
C GLU A 156 -4.31 7.35 22.88
N PRO A 157 -4.46 8.02 21.74
CA PRO A 157 -5.64 8.81 21.46
C PRO A 157 -6.88 7.91 21.50
N SER A 158 -7.98 8.40 22.07
CA SER A 158 -9.26 7.69 22.10
C SER A 158 -9.81 7.57 20.67
N CYS A 159 -9.47 6.50 19.97
CA CYS A 159 -9.94 6.27 18.61
C CYS A 159 -11.38 5.70 18.65
N VAL A 160 -12.34 6.43 18.08
CA VAL A 160 -13.71 5.92 17.87
C VAL A 160 -13.79 5.35 16.45
N ARG A 161 -13.96 4.03 16.34
CA ARG A 161 -13.96 3.29 15.07
C ARG A 161 -15.21 3.63 14.26
N GLU A 162 -15.05 3.82 12.95
CA GLU A 162 -16.18 4.04 12.03
C GLU A 162 -16.91 2.73 11.75
N SER A 163 -16.15 1.64 11.64
CA SER A 163 -16.69 0.28 11.55
C SER A 163 -16.90 -0.31 12.95
N ARG A 164 -18.15 -0.70 13.26
CA ARG A 164 -18.34 -1.82 14.20
C ARG A 164 -17.69 -3.02 13.53
N PRO A 165 -16.94 -3.87 14.25
CA PRO A 165 -16.50 -5.12 13.64
C PRO A 165 -17.75 -5.84 13.13
N GLU A 166 -17.80 -6.16 11.85
CA GLU A 166 -18.76 -7.13 11.28
C GLU A 166 -18.45 -8.56 11.76
N MET A 167 -17.79 -8.70 12.91
CA MET A 167 -17.92 -9.90 13.71
C MET A 167 -19.34 -9.81 14.24
N GLY A 168 -20.27 -10.38 13.48
CA GLY A 168 -21.58 -10.73 13.98
C GLY A 168 -21.43 -11.28 15.39
N GLU A 169 -22.37 -10.94 16.25
CA GLU A 169 -22.55 -11.66 17.49
C GLU A 169 -22.55 -13.15 17.12
N TRP A 170 -21.45 -13.84 17.42
CA TRP A 170 -21.46 -15.30 17.40
C TRP A 170 -22.32 -15.68 18.60
N GLY A 171 -23.63 -15.73 18.34
CA GLY A 171 -24.60 -16.37 19.20
C GLY A 171 -24.32 -17.86 19.35
#